data_AF-A0A5N5PNP8-F1
#
_entry.id   AF-A0A5N5PNP8-F1
#
_cell.length_a   1.000
_cell.length_b   1.000
_cell.length_c   1.000
_cell.angle_alpha   90.00
_cell.angle_beta   90.00
_cell.angle_gamma   90.00
#
_symmetry.space_group_name_H-M   'P 1'
#
loop_
_entity.id
_entity.type
_entity.pdbx_description
1 polymer ?
#
loop_
_entity_poly.entity_id
_entity_poly.type
_entity_poly.pdbx_seq_one_letter_code
_entity_poly.pdbx_strand_id
1 'polypeptide(L)'
;MTKGGQTNTTSTRHTDAYRFRPQPYTYLPNTAQHIQMSTTSSKHSQPGGGPSSRNATRRLIKELETWHNVESKEEKGIERLGPVNEGELLSWEAVINGRGVGAGYDEGRFLLHITIPPTYPLSPPNIKFLTPIIHANVSLETGEICLDLLKDAWTPAYSVLECVRAVRMLLSCPGVDSPLNVDVAALLRGGDLLGARRLVEYWIGGEGGRYEGP
;
A
#
# COMPACT_ATOMS: atom_id res chain seq x y z
N MET A 1 17.98 28.74 -73.62
CA MET A 1 16.93 29.49 -72.91
C MET A 1 16.18 28.52 -72.00
N THR A 2 16.15 28.86 -70.71
CA THR A 2 15.41 28.29 -69.56
C THR A 2 13.96 27.88 -69.89
N LYS A 3 13.29 26.88 -69.28
CA LYS A 3 13.10 26.47 -67.86
C LYS A 3 12.71 24.96 -67.86
N GLY A 4 13.13 24.10 -66.91
CA GLY A 4 12.52 23.89 -65.57
C GLY A 4 11.13 23.22 -65.69
N GLY A 5 10.77 22.08 -65.11
CA GLY A 5 11.34 21.19 -64.11
C GLY A 5 10.14 20.46 -63.45
N GLN A 6 10.22 19.16 -63.21
CA GLN A 6 9.59 18.45 -62.07
C GLN A 6 9.89 16.96 -62.17
N THR A 7 10.75 16.51 -61.27
CA THR A 7 11.06 15.10 -60.98
C THR A 7 10.08 14.60 -59.92
N ASN A 8 9.30 13.57 -60.22
CA ASN A 8 8.50 12.86 -59.22
C ASN A 8 9.41 11.92 -58.43
N THR A 9 9.77 12.31 -57.21
CA THR A 9 10.37 11.42 -56.20
C THR A 9 9.26 10.85 -55.32
N THR A 10 8.96 9.56 -55.48
CA THR A 10 8.09 8.81 -54.57
C THR A 10 8.84 8.53 -53.27
N SER A 11 8.63 9.36 -52.26
CA SER A 11 9.13 9.17 -50.90
C SER A 11 8.13 8.33 -50.11
N THR A 12 8.33 7.03 -50.03
CA THR A 12 7.58 6.13 -49.15
C THR A 12 8.01 6.38 -47.69
N ARG A 13 7.31 7.26 -46.97
CA ARG A 13 7.42 7.33 -45.50
C ARG A 13 6.60 6.19 -44.90
N HIS A 14 7.31 5.18 -44.39
CA HIS A 14 6.79 4.20 -43.45
C HIS A 14 6.39 4.95 -42.18
N THR A 15 5.09 5.08 -41.90
CA THR A 15 4.60 5.47 -40.58
C THR A 15 4.12 4.21 -39.89
N ASP A 16 5.02 3.55 -39.16
CA ASP A 16 4.67 2.54 -38.17
C ASP A 16 3.97 3.22 -36.99
N ALA A 17 2.66 3.44 -37.15
CA ALA A 17 1.78 3.75 -36.05
C ALA A 17 1.52 2.44 -35.30
N TYR A 18 2.37 2.12 -34.32
CA TYR A 18 2.00 1.24 -33.23
C TYR A 18 0.79 1.86 -32.52
N ARG A 19 -0.41 1.50 -32.98
CA ARG A 19 -1.64 1.66 -32.21
C ARG A 19 -1.50 0.81 -30.96
N PHE A 20 -1.02 1.42 -29.89
CA PHE A 20 -1.33 0.96 -28.55
C PHE A 20 -2.85 0.96 -28.44
N ARG A 21 -3.44 -0.23 -28.57
CA ARG A 21 -4.85 -0.47 -28.29
C ARG A 21 -4.94 -0.48 -26.76
N PRO A 22 -5.51 0.54 -26.10
CA PRO A 22 -5.76 0.43 -24.68
C PRO A 22 -6.73 -0.74 -24.50
N GLN A 23 -6.29 -1.76 -23.77
CA GLN A 23 -7.21 -2.79 -23.29
C GLN A 23 -8.27 -2.07 -22.46
N PRO A 24 -9.56 -2.31 -22.70
CA PRO A 24 -10.58 -1.71 -21.85
C PRO A 24 -10.39 -2.28 -20.45
N TYR A 25 -9.98 -1.43 -19.51
CA TYR A 25 -10.20 -1.70 -18.09
C TYR A 25 -11.71 -1.76 -17.92
N THR A 26 -12.27 -2.96 -18.03
CA THR A 26 -13.63 -3.23 -17.58
C THR A 26 -13.63 -2.92 -16.10
N TYR A 27 -14.24 -1.79 -15.78
CA TYR A 27 -14.63 -1.42 -14.42
C TYR A 27 -15.42 -2.60 -13.87
N LEU A 28 -14.79 -3.40 -13.00
CA LEU A 28 -15.56 -4.34 -12.22
C LEU A 28 -16.50 -3.50 -11.36
N PRO A 29 -17.83 -3.74 -11.40
CA PRO A 29 -18.75 -3.01 -10.55
C PRO A 29 -18.32 -3.20 -9.09
N ASN A 30 -18.37 -2.10 -8.36
CA ASN A 30 -18.03 -1.95 -6.95
C ASN A 30 -18.60 -3.10 -6.10
N THR A 31 -17.76 -4.10 -5.80
CA THR A 31 -18.01 -5.12 -4.77
C THR A 31 -17.01 -5.02 -3.62
N ALA A 32 -16.25 -3.92 -3.52
CA ALA A 32 -15.43 -3.61 -2.35
C ALA A 32 -16.25 -2.99 -1.20
N GLN A 33 -17.56 -3.28 -1.14
CA GLN A 33 -18.33 -3.12 0.08
C GLN A 33 -18.38 -4.47 0.79
N HIS A 34 -17.79 -4.49 1.98
CA HIS A 34 -17.80 -5.59 2.94
C HIS A 34 -16.84 -6.76 2.63
N ILE A 35 -15.62 -6.69 3.18
CA ILE A 35 -14.85 -7.92 3.46
C ILE A 35 -15.65 -8.69 4.51
N GLN A 36 -16.50 -9.60 4.04
CA GLN A 36 -17.38 -10.41 4.89
C GLN A 36 -16.61 -11.62 5.38
N MET A 37 -15.87 -11.47 6.48
CA MET A 37 -15.40 -12.60 7.27
C MET A 37 -16.44 -12.89 8.36
N SER A 38 -16.99 -14.10 8.31
CA SER A 38 -18.11 -14.55 9.13
C SER A 38 -17.75 -14.54 10.62
N THR A 39 -18.45 -13.71 11.39
CA THR A 39 -18.29 -13.54 12.83
C THR A 39 -19.24 -14.45 13.62
N THR A 40 -18.73 -15.18 14.59
CA THR A 40 -19.50 -15.62 15.76
C THR A 40 -19.13 -14.73 16.95
N SER A 41 -20.13 -14.05 17.51
CA SER A 41 -19.96 -13.01 18.52
C SER A 41 -19.73 -13.59 19.92
N SER A 42 -18.82 -13.00 20.70
CA SER A 42 -18.89 -13.06 22.17
C SER A 42 -18.43 -11.74 22.80
N LYS A 43 -19.15 -11.31 23.85
CA LYS A 43 -18.97 -10.03 24.58
C LYS A 43 -18.06 -10.24 25.81
N HIS A 44 -17.30 -9.19 26.18
CA HIS A 44 -17.39 -8.44 27.46
C HIS A 44 -16.05 -8.02 28.14
N SER A 45 -16.04 -6.76 28.61
CA SER A 45 -15.40 -6.13 29.81
C SER A 45 -13.88 -6.12 30.09
N GLN A 46 -13.35 -4.92 30.36
CA GLN A 46 -12.13 -4.56 31.13
C GLN A 46 -12.46 -4.50 32.65
N PRO A 47 -11.52 -4.46 33.64
CA PRO A 47 -10.15 -3.90 33.57
C PRO A 47 -9.02 -4.65 34.34
N GLY A 48 -7.75 -4.25 34.13
CA GLY A 48 -6.65 -4.54 35.08
C GLY A 48 -5.25 -4.66 34.48
N GLY A 49 -4.27 -3.93 35.04
CA GLY A 49 -2.86 -3.93 34.61
C GLY A 49 -2.04 -5.16 35.08
N GLY A 50 -1.24 -5.71 34.15
CA GLY A 50 -0.41 -6.94 34.27
C GLY A 50 -1.17 -8.18 33.78
N PRO A 51 -0.62 -9.19 33.04
CA PRO A 51 0.74 -9.57 32.66
C PRO A 51 0.95 -9.64 31.11
N SER A 52 0.35 -8.71 30.35
CA SER A 52 0.17 -8.80 28.90
C SER A 52 1.47 -8.88 28.07
N SER A 53 2.56 -8.26 28.55
CA SER A 53 3.82 -8.13 27.81
C SER A 53 4.48 -9.48 27.46
N ARG A 54 4.51 -10.46 28.38
CA ARG A 54 5.15 -11.77 28.10
C ARG A 54 4.43 -12.57 27.01
N ASN A 55 3.11 -12.45 26.95
CA ASN A 55 2.31 -13.11 25.92
C ASN A 55 2.49 -12.44 24.56
N ALA A 56 2.55 -11.11 24.52
CA ALA A 56 2.86 -10.33 23.32
C ALA A 56 4.24 -10.73 22.77
N THR A 57 5.28 -10.73 23.62
CA THR A 57 6.64 -11.11 23.24
C THR A 57 6.70 -12.52 22.64
N ARG A 58 6.09 -13.52 23.28
CA ARG A 58 6.08 -14.89 22.76
C ARG A 58 5.37 -14.98 21.40
N ARG A 59 4.27 -14.25 21.23
CA ARG A 59 3.54 -14.18 19.97
C ARG A 59 4.40 -13.57 18.85
N LEU A 60 5.07 -12.46 19.14
CA LEU A 60 5.91 -11.74 18.17
C LEU A 60 7.15 -12.54 17.75
N ILE A 61 7.81 -13.23 18.68
CA ILE A 61 8.93 -14.12 18.35
C ILE A 61 8.46 -15.22 17.38
N LYS A 62 7.31 -15.84 17.65
CA LYS A 62 6.75 -16.85 16.75
C LYS A 62 6.42 -16.30 15.37
N GLU A 63 5.82 -15.10 15.28
CA GLU A 63 5.56 -14.44 14.00
C GLU A 63 6.85 -14.11 13.24
N LEU A 64 7.89 -13.69 13.94
CA LEU A 64 9.21 -13.43 13.37
C LEU A 64 9.84 -14.72 12.81
N GLU A 65 9.76 -15.83 13.53
CA GLU A 65 10.22 -17.14 13.06
C GLU A 65 9.43 -17.60 11.83
N THR A 66 8.10 -17.45 11.83
CA THR A 66 7.25 -17.77 10.67
C THR A 66 7.62 -16.93 9.46
N TRP A 67 7.87 -15.62 9.65
CA TRP A 67 8.33 -14.74 8.58
C TRP A 67 9.67 -15.22 7.97
N HIS A 68 10.69 -15.43 8.78
CA HIS A 68 12.02 -15.81 8.30
C HIS A 68 12.07 -17.21 7.67
N ASN A 69 11.35 -18.18 8.24
CA ASN A 69 11.47 -19.58 7.83
C ASN A 69 10.54 -19.95 6.67
N VAL A 70 9.40 -19.27 6.55
CA VAL A 70 8.31 -19.66 5.65
C VAL A 70 7.93 -18.51 4.72
N GLU A 71 7.33 -17.44 5.27
CA GLU A 71 6.60 -16.45 4.46
C GLU A 71 7.51 -15.62 3.55
N SER A 72 8.69 -15.22 4.01
CA SER A 72 9.63 -14.37 3.25
C SER A 72 10.11 -14.99 1.94
N LYS A 73 10.02 -16.32 1.80
CA LYS A 73 10.45 -17.03 0.58
C LYS A 73 9.44 -16.90 -0.56
N GLU A 74 8.16 -16.73 -0.24
CA GLU A 74 7.07 -16.66 -1.21
C GLU A 74 6.51 -15.25 -1.35
N GLU A 75 6.73 -14.39 -0.36
CA GLU A 75 6.25 -13.02 -0.35
C GLU A 75 6.97 -12.17 -1.39
N LYS A 76 6.18 -11.53 -2.27
CA LYS A 76 6.70 -10.70 -3.37
C LYS A 76 6.51 -9.21 -3.12
N GLY A 77 5.56 -8.85 -2.27
CA GLY A 77 5.15 -7.48 -2.00
C GLY A 77 5.84 -6.83 -0.81
N ILE A 78 6.43 -7.63 0.08
CA ILE A 78 7.06 -7.18 1.32
C ILE A 78 8.52 -7.63 1.28
N GLU A 79 9.44 -6.68 1.20
CA GLU A 79 10.88 -6.91 1.05
C GLU A 79 11.59 -7.07 2.39
N ARG A 80 11.05 -6.43 3.44
CA ARG A 80 11.57 -6.51 4.80
C ARG A 80 10.41 -6.43 5.79
N LEU A 81 10.50 -7.18 6.88
CA LEU A 81 9.61 -7.09 8.03
C LEU A 81 10.36 -7.54 9.28
N GLY A 82 10.32 -6.76 10.35
CA GLY A 82 10.89 -7.15 11.63
C GLY A 82 11.13 -5.98 12.58
N PRO A 83 11.69 -6.25 13.78
CA PRO A 83 12.04 -5.21 14.75
C PRO A 83 13.03 -4.19 14.18
N VAL A 84 12.89 -2.91 14.57
CA VAL A 84 13.84 -1.84 14.23
C VAL A 84 15.23 -2.15 14.80
N ASN A 85 15.27 -2.73 15.99
CA ASN A 85 16.48 -3.21 16.65
C ASN A 85 16.17 -4.47 17.46
N GLU A 86 17.18 -5.30 17.72
CA GLU A 86 17.03 -6.61 18.37
C GLU A 86 16.50 -6.54 19.82
N GLY A 87 16.66 -5.39 20.49
CA GLY A 87 16.22 -5.18 21.88
C GLY A 87 14.78 -4.68 22.03
N GLU A 88 14.16 -4.19 20.95
CA GLU A 88 12.88 -3.50 20.98
C GLU A 88 11.82 -4.21 20.12
N LEU A 89 11.29 -5.31 20.65
CA LEU A 89 10.31 -6.13 19.93
C LEU A 89 8.96 -5.47 19.68
N LEU A 90 8.66 -4.32 20.30
CA LEU A 90 7.40 -3.59 20.12
C LEU A 90 7.47 -2.51 19.04
N SER A 91 8.63 -2.34 18.40
CA SER A 91 8.89 -1.34 17.37
C SER A 91 9.44 -2.03 16.14
N TRP A 92 8.64 -2.10 15.08
CA TRP A 92 8.96 -2.83 13.85
C TRP A 92 9.00 -1.89 12.65
N GLU A 93 9.66 -2.34 11.60
CA GLU A 93 9.63 -1.75 10.28
C GLU A 93 9.22 -2.77 9.23
N ALA A 94 8.61 -2.28 8.16
CA ALA A 94 8.42 -3.05 6.95
C ALA A 94 8.79 -2.23 5.71
N VAL A 95 9.33 -2.90 4.69
CA VAL A 95 9.48 -2.31 3.36
C VAL A 95 8.54 -3.01 2.41
N ILE A 96 7.62 -2.26 1.83
CA ILE A 96 6.70 -2.77 0.83
C ILE A 96 7.06 -2.21 -0.55
N ASN A 97 6.90 -3.02 -1.59
CA ASN A 97 7.01 -2.58 -2.97
C ASN A 97 5.62 -2.50 -3.61
N GLY A 98 5.45 -1.55 -4.52
CA GLY A 98 4.20 -1.34 -5.23
C GLY A 98 4.03 -2.19 -6.50
N ARG A 99 4.99 -3.07 -6.84
CA ARG A 99 4.92 -3.89 -8.06
C ARG A 99 3.62 -4.69 -8.13
N GLY A 100 2.82 -4.46 -9.17
CA GLY A 100 1.56 -5.17 -9.38
C GLY A 100 0.39 -4.68 -8.52
N VAL A 101 0.57 -3.58 -7.78
CA VAL A 101 -0.52 -2.86 -7.10
C VAL A 101 -1.34 -2.06 -8.12
N GLY A 102 -0.69 -1.54 -9.17
CA GLY A 102 -1.32 -0.62 -10.12
C GLY A 102 -1.51 0.78 -9.53
N ALA A 103 -2.45 1.54 -10.09
CA ALA A 103 -2.78 2.92 -9.68
C ALA A 103 -1.59 3.91 -9.62
N GLY A 104 -0.49 3.59 -10.31
CA GLY A 104 0.73 4.41 -10.36
C GLY A 104 1.80 4.02 -9.35
N TYR A 105 1.54 3.06 -8.46
CA TYR A 105 2.48 2.64 -7.42
C TYR A 105 3.53 1.63 -7.88
N ASP A 106 3.50 1.14 -9.13
CA ASP A 106 4.30 -0.01 -9.56
C ASP A 106 5.82 0.14 -9.33
N GLU A 107 6.35 1.35 -9.50
CA GLU A 107 7.76 1.70 -9.23
C GLU A 107 8.02 2.20 -7.80
N GLY A 108 6.98 2.16 -6.95
CA GLY A 108 7.00 2.61 -5.59
C GLY A 108 7.67 1.61 -4.64
N ARG A 109 8.36 2.16 -3.65
CA ARG A 109 8.94 1.44 -2.53
C ARG A 109 8.76 2.27 -1.29
N PHE A 110 8.21 1.69 -0.22
CA PHE A 110 7.77 2.47 0.93
C PHE A 110 8.22 1.81 2.23
N LEU A 111 8.83 2.61 3.10
CA LEU A 111 9.14 2.25 4.47
C LEU A 111 7.93 2.52 5.36
N LEU A 112 7.56 1.53 6.15
CA LEU A 112 6.51 1.60 7.15
C LEU A 112 7.13 1.49 8.54
N HIS A 113 6.62 2.27 9.48
CA HIS A 113 6.86 2.08 10.91
C HIS A 113 5.65 1.42 11.54
N ILE A 114 5.90 0.46 12.42
CA ILE A 114 4.89 -0.39 13.04
C ILE A 114 5.10 -0.36 14.55
N THR A 115 4.16 0.26 15.26
CA THR A 115 4.14 0.29 16.72
C THR A 115 3.21 -0.79 17.24
N ILE A 116 3.75 -1.76 17.98
CA ILE A 116 2.98 -2.87 18.54
C ILE A 116 2.64 -2.57 20.00
N PRO A 117 1.35 -2.56 20.38
CA PRO A 117 0.98 -2.24 21.75
C PRO A 117 1.35 -3.37 22.72
N PRO A 118 1.62 -3.07 24.01
CA PRO A 118 1.85 -4.11 25.03
C PRO A 118 0.66 -5.06 25.27
N THR A 119 -0.52 -4.73 24.75
CA THR A 119 -1.74 -5.54 24.78
C THR A 119 -1.85 -6.49 23.59
N TYR A 120 -0.91 -6.48 22.65
CA TYR A 120 -0.91 -7.37 21.48
C TYR A 120 -0.99 -8.86 21.90
N PRO A 121 -1.80 -9.69 21.22
CA PRO A 121 -2.62 -9.42 20.02
C PRO A 121 -4.06 -8.96 20.33
N LEU A 122 -4.40 -8.57 21.56
CA LEU A 122 -5.75 -8.09 21.89
C LEU A 122 -6.05 -6.73 21.23
N SER A 123 -5.02 -5.90 21.06
CA SER A 123 -5.09 -4.65 20.30
C SER A 123 -4.23 -4.74 19.04
N PRO A 124 -4.66 -4.15 17.91
CA PRO A 124 -3.91 -4.18 16.66
C PRO A 124 -2.60 -3.37 16.76
N PRO A 125 -1.61 -3.67 15.91
CA PRO A 125 -0.49 -2.77 15.69
C PRO A 125 -0.96 -1.46 15.04
N ASN A 126 -0.26 -0.36 15.32
CA ASN A 126 -0.41 0.90 14.59
C ASN A 126 0.64 0.96 13.49
N ILE A 127 0.24 1.30 12.26
CA ILE A 127 1.14 1.37 11.11
C ILE A 127 1.05 2.77 10.51
N LYS A 128 2.20 3.34 10.19
CA LYS A 128 2.32 4.58 9.42
C LYS A 128 3.39 4.47 8.35
N PHE A 129 3.24 5.24 7.28
CA PHE A 129 4.28 5.43 6.29
C PHE A 129 5.36 6.35 6.86
N LEU A 130 6.63 5.95 6.74
CA LEU A 130 7.77 6.85 6.92
C LEU A 130 8.18 7.49 5.60
N THR A 131 7.98 6.78 4.49
CA THR A 131 8.15 7.34 3.14
C THR A 131 6.91 8.17 2.78
N PRO A 132 7.05 9.46 2.44
CA PRO A 132 5.92 10.27 1.99
C PRO A 132 5.23 9.64 0.78
N ILE A 133 3.91 9.50 0.85
CA ILE A 133 3.11 8.84 -0.19
C ILE A 133 1.84 9.64 -0.49
N ILE A 134 1.53 9.75 -1.77
CA ILE A 134 0.27 10.31 -2.24
C ILE A 134 -0.77 9.19 -2.22
N HIS A 135 -1.73 9.24 -1.29
CA HIS A 135 -2.83 8.28 -1.22
C HIS A 135 -4.04 8.91 -0.48
N ALA A 136 -5.27 8.58 -0.89
CA ALA A 136 -6.49 9.20 -0.31
C ALA A 136 -6.64 8.96 1.21
N ASN A 137 -6.27 7.77 1.69
CA ASN A 137 -6.37 7.39 3.10
C ASN A 137 -5.06 7.51 3.90
N VAL A 138 -4.05 8.21 3.37
CA VAL A 138 -2.78 8.44 4.07
C VAL A 138 -2.56 9.94 4.20
N SER A 139 -2.19 10.39 5.39
CA SER A 139 -1.76 11.77 5.62
C SER A 139 -0.42 12.00 4.93
N LEU A 140 -0.35 13.02 4.05
CA LEU A 140 0.91 13.37 3.38
C LEU A 140 1.95 13.94 4.36
N GLU A 141 1.50 14.59 5.43
CA GLU A 141 2.35 15.22 6.44
C GLU A 141 2.86 14.21 7.48
N THR A 142 1.97 13.36 8.00
CA THR A 142 2.29 12.48 9.13
C THR A 142 2.53 11.03 8.74
N GLY A 143 2.13 10.62 7.53
CA GLY A 143 2.15 9.23 7.07
C GLY A 143 1.12 8.33 7.75
N GLU A 144 0.25 8.88 8.59
CA GLU A 144 -0.79 8.12 9.28
C GLU A 144 -1.80 7.55 8.29
N ILE A 145 -2.22 6.31 8.55
CA ILE A 145 -3.23 5.61 7.78
C ILE A 145 -4.57 5.77 8.49
N CYS A 146 -5.65 6.02 7.74
CA CYS A 146 -6.99 6.15 8.30
C CYS A 146 -7.35 4.95 9.22
N LEU A 147 -7.94 5.29 10.37
CA LEU A 147 -8.13 4.40 11.53
C LEU A 147 -8.99 3.15 11.24
N ASP A 148 -9.89 3.25 10.27
CA ASP A 148 -10.91 2.23 10.00
C ASP A 148 -10.32 0.97 9.32
N LEU A 149 -9.16 1.09 8.66
CA LEU A 149 -8.55 -0.03 7.93
C LEU A 149 -8.19 -1.21 8.85
N LEU A 150 -7.61 -0.91 10.02
CA LEU A 150 -7.08 -1.94 10.91
C LEU A 150 -7.98 -2.15 12.13
N LYS A 151 -8.60 -1.10 12.68
CA LYS A 151 -9.29 -1.22 13.98
C LYS A 151 -10.58 -2.02 13.90
N ASP A 152 -11.40 -1.80 12.88
CA ASP A 152 -12.75 -2.38 12.81
C ASP A 152 -12.72 -3.85 12.36
N ALA A 153 -11.74 -4.23 11.55
CA ALA A 153 -11.55 -5.60 11.08
C ALA A 153 -10.65 -6.44 12.00
N TRP A 154 -9.92 -5.85 12.95
CA TRP A 154 -8.91 -6.58 13.72
C TRP A 154 -9.50 -7.73 14.54
N THR A 155 -8.82 -8.87 14.45
CA THR A 155 -8.99 -9.97 15.39
C THR A 155 -7.62 -10.45 15.87
N PRO A 156 -7.47 -10.98 17.10
CA PRO A 156 -6.20 -11.52 17.59
C PRO A 156 -5.65 -12.72 16.79
N ALA A 157 -6.42 -13.24 15.82
CA ALA A 157 -5.97 -14.26 14.88
C ALA A 157 -4.96 -13.67 13.88
N TYR A 158 -5.13 -12.41 13.48
CA TYR A 158 -4.22 -11.77 12.54
C TYR A 158 -2.85 -11.48 13.14
N SER A 159 -1.87 -11.39 12.27
CA SER A 159 -0.45 -11.15 12.51
C SER A 159 -0.01 -9.77 12.03
N VAL A 160 1.18 -9.34 12.43
CA VAL A 160 1.80 -8.11 11.90
C VAL A 160 1.95 -8.19 10.37
N LEU A 161 2.30 -9.36 9.84
CA LEU A 161 2.43 -9.60 8.40
C LEU A 161 1.12 -9.36 7.66
N GLU A 162 0.00 -9.86 8.19
CA GLU A 162 -1.32 -9.64 7.60
C GLU A 162 -1.73 -8.17 7.61
N CYS A 163 -1.37 -7.41 8.66
CA CYS A 163 -1.57 -5.96 8.67
C CYS A 163 -0.77 -5.26 7.55
N VAL A 164 0.49 -5.64 7.34
CA VAL A 164 1.31 -5.06 6.26
C VAL A 164 0.77 -5.42 4.88
N ARG A 165 0.29 -6.66 4.69
CA ARG A 165 -0.40 -7.07 3.46
C ARG A 165 -1.66 -6.24 3.21
N ALA A 166 -2.46 -5.99 4.24
CA ALA A 166 -3.64 -5.14 4.15
C ALA A 166 -3.30 -3.69 3.75
N VAL A 167 -2.23 -3.12 4.32
CA VAL A 167 -1.72 -1.79 3.93
C VAL A 167 -1.28 -1.77 2.47
N ARG A 168 -0.60 -2.81 1.99
CA ARG A 168 -0.22 -2.91 0.57
C ARG A 168 -1.43 -3.03 -0.35
N MET A 169 -2.47 -3.77 0.05
CA MET A 169 -3.72 -3.86 -0.71
C MET A 169 -4.48 -2.55 -0.74
N LEU A 170 -4.48 -1.77 0.34
CA LEU A 170 -5.13 -0.45 0.41
C LEU A 170 -4.68 0.46 -0.74
N LEU A 171 -3.41 0.41 -1.14
CA LEU A 171 -2.87 1.22 -2.25
C LEU A 171 -3.63 1.01 -3.57
N SER A 172 -4.17 -0.19 -3.81
CA SER A 172 -4.95 -0.51 -5.01
C SER A 172 -6.45 -0.17 -4.88
N CYS A 173 -6.92 0.05 -3.65
CA CYS A 173 -8.33 0.22 -3.31
C CYS A 173 -8.54 1.43 -2.37
N PRO A 174 -8.30 2.67 -2.83
CA PRO A 174 -8.45 3.86 -2.01
C PRO A 174 -9.92 4.10 -1.62
N GLY A 175 -10.18 4.29 -0.34
CA GLY A 175 -11.48 4.72 0.19
C GLY A 175 -11.64 6.23 0.07
N VAL A 176 -12.76 6.70 -0.49
CA VAL A 176 -12.99 8.14 -0.74
C VAL A 176 -14.01 8.79 0.20
N ASP A 177 -14.64 8.01 1.08
CA ASP A 177 -15.69 8.51 1.98
C ASP A 177 -15.11 9.28 3.18
N SER A 178 -13.99 8.79 3.73
CA SER A 178 -13.27 9.42 4.85
C SER A 178 -11.77 9.58 4.52
N PRO A 179 -11.40 10.47 3.58
CA PRO A 179 -10.01 10.63 3.16
C PRO A 179 -9.19 11.49 4.13
N LEU A 180 -7.91 11.14 4.28
CA LEU A 180 -6.90 12.00 4.91
C LEU A 180 -6.27 12.96 3.90
N ASN A 181 -6.24 12.59 2.62
CA ASN A 181 -5.83 13.45 1.52
C ASN A 181 -7.05 13.78 0.64
N VAL A 182 -7.62 14.96 0.87
CA VAL A 182 -8.85 15.41 0.21
C VAL A 182 -8.67 15.67 -1.28
N ASP A 183 -7.47 16.04 -1.72
CA ASP A 183 -7.16 16.36 -3.12
C ASP A 183 -7.15 15.09 -3.98
N VAL A 184 -6.47 14.04 -3.50
CA VAL A 184 -6.48 12.73 -4.17
C VAL A 184 -7.89 12.16 -4.21
N ALA A 185 -8.64 12.28 -3.11
CA ALA A 185 -10.01 11.81 -3.05
C ALA A 185 -10.94 12.59 -4.00
N ALA A 186 -10.69 13.88 -4.22
CA ALA A 186 -11.44 14.70 -5.19
C ALA A 186 -11.21 14.22 -6.63
N LEU A 187 -9.98 13.90 -7.02
CA LEU A 187 -9.67 13.31 -8.33
C LEU A 187 -10.42 11.98 -8.54
N LEU A 188 -10.36 11.10 -7.54
CA LEU A 188 -11.01 9.78 -7.60
C LEU A 188 -12.55 9.90 -7.67
N ARG A 189 -13.16 10.75 -6.84
CA ARG A 189 -14.62 11.00 -6.89
C ARG A 189 -15.06 11.67 -8.20
N GLY A 190 -14.20 12.50 -8.79
CA GLY A 190 -14.41 13.11 -10.10
C GLY A 190 -14.27 12.13 -11.27
N GLY A 191 -13.83 10.89 -11.02
CA GLY A 191 -13.56 9.89 -12.05
C GLY A 191 -12.25 10.11 -12.81
N ASP A 192 -11.40 11.04 -12.38
CA ASP A 192 -10.11 11.31 -12.99
C ASP A 192 -9.04 10.32 -12.48
N LEU A 193 -9.24 9.05 -12.83
CA LEU A 193 -8.33 7.97 -12.45
C LEU A 193 -6.96 8.12 -13.11
N LEU A 194 -6.90 8.71 -14.30
CA LEU A 194 -5.64 8.98 -14.99
C LEU A 194 -4.87 10.08 -14.25
N GLY A 195 -5.52 11.19 -13.89
CA GLY A 195 -4.92 12.27 -13.12
C GLY A 195 -4.40 11.77 -11.77
N ALA A 196 -5.21 11.00 -11.03
CA ALA A 196 -4.80 10.40 -9.76
C ALA A 196 -3.57 9.50 -9.95
N ARG A 197 -3.58 8.61 -10.94
CA ARG A 197 -2.45 7.74 -11.27
C ARG A 197 -1.19 8.53 -11.63
N ARG A 198 -1.31 9.55 -12.48
CA ARG A 198 -0.15 10.37 -12.91
C ARG A 198 0.43 11.17 -11.76
N LEU A 199 -0.40 11.64 -10.84
CA LEU A 199 0.07 12.31 -9.63
C LEU A 199 0.92 11.37 -8.76
N VAL A 200 0.48 10.13 -8.58
CA VAL A 200 1.24 9.10 -7.86
C VAL A 200 2.56 8.79 -8.56
N GLU A 201 2.54 8.55 -9.88
CA GLU A 201 3.76 8.28 -10.68
C GLU A 201 4.75 9.45 -10.60
N TYR A 202 4.25 10.69 -10.73
CA TYR A 202 5.06 11.90 -10.62
C TYR A 202 5.72 12.00 -9.24
N TRP A 203 4.96 11.76 -8.17
CA TRP A 203 5.49 11.81 -6.81
C TRP A 203 6.58 10.77 -6.59
N ILE A 204 6.34 9.51 -6.98
CA ILE A 204 7.31 8.42 -6.82
C ILE A 204 8.59 8.66 -7.61
N GLY A 205 8.50 9.31 -8.78
CA GLY A 205 9.65 9.69 -9.58
C GLY A 205 10.44 10.89 -9.05
N GLY A 206 9.89 11.62 -8.07
CA GLY A 206 10.52 12.78 -7.43
C GLY A 206 11.48 12.41 -6.30
N GLU A 207 12.29 13.39 -5.89
CA GLU A 207 13.18 13.25 -4.74
C GLU A 207 12.38 12.98 -3.46
N GLY A 208 12.72 11.92 -2.73
CA GLY A 208 12.01 11.52 -1.51
C GLY A 208 10.67 10.80 -1.73
N GLY A 209 10.26 10.59 -2.99
CA GLY A 209 9.00 9.92 -3.34
C GLY A 209 8.98 8.41 -3.14
N ARG A 210 10.14 7.82 -2.86
CA ARG A 210 10.30 6.40 -2.58
C ARG A 210 11.42 6.17 -1.57
N TYR A 211 11.36 5.03 -0.91
CA TYR A 211 12.39 4.56 -0.01
C TYR A 211 13.57 3.97 -0.78
N GLU A 212 14.70 4.68 -0.77
CA GLU A 212 15.97 4.18 -1.32
C GLU A 212 16.64 3.18 -0.35
N GLY A 213 16.48 3.42 0.96
CA GLY A 213 17.05 2.62 2.03
C GLY A 213 18.55 2.83 2.23
N PRO A 214 19.15 2.10 3.20
CA PRO A 214 20.59 1.87 3.23
C PRO A 214 21.02 0.93 2.10
#